data_AF-U4L122-F1
#
_entry.id   AF-U4L122-F1
#
_cell.length_a   1.000
_cell.length_b   1.000
_cell.length_c   1.000
_cell.angle_alpha   90.00
_cell.angle_beta   90.00
_cell.angle_gamma   90.00
#
_symmetry.space_group_name_H-M   'P 1'
#
loop_
_entity.id
_entity.type
_entity.pdbx_description
1 polymer ?
#
loop_
_entity_poly.entity_id
_entity_poly.type
_entity_poly.pdbx_seq_one_letter_code
_entity_poly.pdbx_strand_id
1 'polypeptide(L)'
;MKVPIETALSTCPRLITLEANAEEIRKYVSYQLDMDVHHGDMDESFRQMIRDKVVEIADGMFLLPALQIQTVLEQNSISKRREALNTMPKKLDDAFQATVDRIRQQSLSKSTQGLEVLKWIFFAFRQLTIAGLRHALAVNEYDTSTDSLDLNKLPFEKSLTDCRHGLVVVDQETSSIRPVHKSLQDFLTKEHETDKLFINGHCENFSCLSDLFETQLQNNGR
;
A
#
# COMPACT_ATOMS: atom_id res chain seq x y z
N MET A 1 15.48 31.99 -32.45
CA MET A 1 14.67 30.82 -32.83
C MET A 1 14.81 29.77 -31.74
N LYS A 2 13.81 29.63 -30.86
CA LYS A 2 13.75 28.54 -29.87
C LYS A 2 13.18 27.32 -30.58
N VAL A 3 13.98 26.27 -30.70
CA VAL A 3 13.52 24.99 -31.25
C VAL A 3 12.56 24.37 -30.21
N PRO A 4 11.39 23.86 -30.61
CA PRO A 4 10.46 23.18 -29.70
C PRO A 4 11.12 21.96 -29.07
N ILE A 5 10.89 21.75 -27.77
CA ILE A 5 11.44 20.62 -26.99
C ILE A 5 11.11 19.26 -27.65
N GLU A 6 9.99 19.19 -28.35
CA GLU A 6 9.53 18.01 -29.10
C GLU A 6 10.51 17.58 -30.21
N THR A 7 11.23 18.52 -30.84
CA THR A 7 12.18 18.19 -31.90
C THR A 7 13.48 17.57 -31.36
N ALA A 8 13.80 17.78 -30.07
CA ALA A 8 14.99 17.22 -29.42
C ALA A 8 14.79 15.78 -28.92
N LEU A 9 13.53 15.34 -28.73
CA LEU A 9 13.18 13.99 -28.30
C LEU A 9 13.00 13.01 -29.48
N SER A 10 13.07 13.50 -30.73
CA SER A 10 12.92 12.70 -31.95
C SER A 10 14.10 11.78 -32.26
N THR A 11 15.15 11.76 -31.43
CA THR A 11 16.35 10.94 -31.65
C THR A 11 16.41 9.80 -30.62
N CYS A 12 15.82 8.67 -30.99
CA CYS A 12 15.90 7.37 -30.31
C CYS A 12 15.30 7.34 -28.89
N PRO A 13 14.18 6.63 -28.64
CA PRO A 13 13.69 6.45 -27.28
C PRO A 13 14.78 5.76 -26.45
N ARG A 14 15.42 6.51 -25.54
CA ARG A 14 16.36 5.93 -24.57
C ARG A 14 15.54 5.11 -23.59
N LEU A 15 15.57 3.79 -23.77
CA LEU A 15 15.05 2.87 -22.77
C LEU A 15 15.99 2.95 -21.55
N ILE A 16 15.52 3.58 -20.48
CA ILE A 16 16.21 3.57 -19.20
C ILE A 16 15.55 2.45 -18.39
N THR A 17 16.25 1.32 -18.28
CA THR A 17 15.83 0.25 -17.38
C THR A 17 16.23 0.63 -15.96
N LEU A 18 15.24 0.88 -15.10
CA LEU A 18 15.45 1.11 -13.67
C LEU A 18 15.37 -0.24 -12.96
N GLU A 19 16.53 -0.88 -12.79
CA GLU A 19 16.66 -2.12 -12.03
C GLU A 19 17.14 -1.82 -10.61
N ALA A 20 16.53 -2.48 -9.64
CA ALA A 20 16.99 -2.44 -8.26
C ALA A 20 18.35 -3.13 -8.16
N ASN A 21 19.35 -2.39 -7.67
CA ASN A 21 20.69 -2.95 -7.44
C ASN A 21 20.64 -3.95 -6.28
N ALA A 22 21.17 -5.16 -6.49
CA ALA A 22 21.25 -6.21 -5.48
C ALA A 22 21.93 -5.73 -4.17
N GLU A 23 22.96 -4.89 -4.26
CA GLU A 23 23.63 -4.32 -3.08
C GLU A 23 22.75 -3.32 -2.32
N GLU A 24 21.89 -2.57 -3.02
CA GLU A 24 20.94 -1.67 -2.38
C GLU A 24 19.82 -2.44 -1.68
N ILE A 25 19.31 -3.50 -2.32
CA ILE A 25 18.36 -4.43 -1.71
C ILE A 25 18.98 -5.07 -0.46
N ARG A 26 20.22 -5.55 -0.55
CA ARG A 26 20.92 -6.16 0.59
C ARG A 26 21.07 -5.17 1.76
N LYS A 27 21.44 -3.92 1.48
CA LYS A 27 21.51 -2.85 2.50
C LYS A 27 20.16 -2.58 3.13
N TYR A 28 19.10 -2.49 2.33
CA TYR A 28 17.75 -2.30 2.81
C TYR A 28 17.28 -3.46 3.70
N VAL A 29 17.49 -4.72 3.29
CA VAL A 29 17.14 -5.89 4.09
C VAL A 29 17.92 -5.91 5.40
N SER A 30 19.21 -5.55 5.36
CA SER A 30 20.03 -5.44 6.58
C SER A 30 19.45 -4.41 7.56
N TYR A 31 19.09 -3.22 7.04
CA TYR A 31 18.44 -2.19 7.84
C TYR A 31 17.13 -2.68 8.47
N GLN A 32 16.29 -3.40 7.72
CA GLN A 32 15.05 -3.97 8.26
C GLN A 32 15.31 -5.01 9.36
N LEU A 33 16.33 -5.86 9.18
CA LEU A 33 16.74 -6.84 10.20
C LEU A 33 17.31 -6.18 11.47
N ASP A 34 17.91 -4.99 11.37
CA ASP A 34 18.41 -4.22 12.51
C ASP A 34 17.30 -3.49 13.26
N MET A 35 16.26 -3.05 12.54
CA MET A 35 15.09 -2.37 13.12
C MET A 35 14.07 -3.35 13.74
N ASP A 36 14.23 -4.64 13.50
CA ASP A 36 13.38 -5.65 14.09
C ASP A 36 13.54 -5.72 15.62
N VAL A 37 12.41 -5.75 16.32
CA VAL A 37 12.38 -5.86 17.79
C VAL A 37 13.02 -7.17 18.29
N HIS A 38 13.06 -8.21 17.45
CA HIS A 38 13.67 -9.50 17.70
C HIS A 38 15.05 -9.66 17.01
N HIS A 39 15.73 -8.57 16.65
CA HIS A 39 17.02 -8.64 15.93
C HIS A 39 18.07 -9.48 16.67
N GLY A 40 18.07 -9.44 18.01
CA GLY A 40 18.99 -10.20 18.87
C GLY A 40 18.67 -11.69 19.00
N ASP A 41 17.45 -12.11 18.64
CA ASP A 41 17.02 -13.51 18.66
C ASP A 41 17.47 -14.26 17.39
N MET A 42 17.93 -13.54 16.36
CA MET A 42 18.41 -14.09 15.09
C MET A 42 19.93 -14.13 15.07
N ASP A 43 20.51 -15.33 14.93
CA ASP A 43 21.94 -15.46 14.71
C ASP A 43 22.38 -14.89 13.35
N GLU A 44 23.67 -14.56 13.21
CA GLU A 44 24.18 -13.93 11.99
C GLU A 44 24.06 -14.85 10.76
N SER A 45 24.09 -16.16 10.97
CA SER A 45 23.86 -17.17 9.92
C SER A 45 22.46 -17.06 9.33
N PHE A 46 21.44 -16.94 10.18
CA PHE A 46 20.06 -16.79 9.75
C PHE A 46 19.80 -15.43 9.12
N ARG A 47 20.38 -14.36 9.67
CA ARG A 47 20.32 -13.01 9.09
C ARG A 47 20.94 -12.99 7.68
N GLN A 48 22.08 -13.66 7.48
CA GLN A 48 22.70 -13.82 6.16
C GLN A 48 21.80 -14.62 5.21
N MET A 49 21.21 -15.72 5.67
CA MET A 49 20.27 -16.51 4.88
C MET A 49 19.06 -15.69 4.40
N ILE A 50 18.51 -14.83 5.27
CA ILE A 50 17.41 -13.92 4.90
C ILE A 50 17.86 -12.96 3.80
N ARG A 51 19.02 -12.31 3.97
CA ARG A 51 19.57 -11.37 2.98
C ARG A 51 19.74 -12.03 1.61
N ASP A 52 20.38 -13.20 1.56
CA ASP A 52 20.70 -13.85 0.29
C ASP A 52 19.44 -14.32 -0.42
N LYS A 53 18.48 -14.94 0.29
CA LYS A 53 17.22 -15.39 -0.32
C LYS A 53 16.35 -14.24 -0.82
N VAL A 54 16.26 -13.14 -0.07
CA VAL A 54 15.45 -11.99 -0.48
C VAL A 54 16.07 -11.30 -1.70
N VAL A 55 17.40 -11.18 -1.76
CA VAL A 55 18.11 -10.60 -2.91
C VAL A 55 17.98 -11.49 -4.16
N GLU A 56 18.06 -12.82 -4.00
CA GLU A 56 17.92 -13.78 -5.11
C GLU A 56 16.56 -13.66 -5.81
N ILE A 57 15.48 -13.46 -5.05
CA ILE A 57 14.10 -13.44 -5.58
C ILE A 57 13.69 -12.03 -6.07
N ALA A 58 14.47 -10.99 -5.77
CA ALA A 58 14.11 -9.60 -6.06
C ALA A 58 13.84 -9.29 -7.54
N ASP A 59 14.39 -10.09 -8.47
CA ASP A 59 14.20 -10.00 -9.93
C ASP A 59 14.21 -8.55 -10.48
N GLY A 60 15.16 -7.74 -10.02
CA GLY A 60 15.33 -6.35 -10.44
C GLY A 60 14.29 -5.35 -9.90
N MET A 61 13.39 -5.76 -9.01
CA MET A 61 12.34 -4.91 -8.42
C MET A 61 12.52 -4.72 -6.92
N PHE A 62 12.56 -3.48 -6.44
CA PHE A 62 12.76 -3.18 -5.02
C PHE A 62 11.51 -3.45 -4.15
N LEU A 63 10.32 -3.38 -4.74
CA LEU A 63 9.06 -3.55 -4.00
C LEU A 63 8.88 -4.98 -3.47
N LEU A 64 9.25 -6.00 -4.26
CA LEU A 64 9.05 -7.38 -3.86
C LEU A 64 9.89 -7.75 -2.61
N PRO A 65 11.19 -7.44 -2.54
CA PRO A 65 11.99 -7.56 -1.32
C PRO A 65 11.38 -6.85 -0.11
N ALA A 66 10.80 -5.67 -0.29
CA ALA A 66 10.17 -4.92 0.79
C ALA A 66 8.96 -5.65 1.38
N LEU A 67 8.13 -6.28 0.56
CA LEU A 67 7.00 -7.07 1.01
C LEU A 67 7.43 -8.43 1.61
N GLN A 68 8.44 -9.07 1.02
CA GLN A 68 8.98 -10.35 1.49
C GLN A 68 9.60 -10.24 2.89
N ILE A 69 10.49 -9.26 3.11
CA ILE A 69 11.14 -9.10 4.42
C ILE A 69 10.13 -8.82 5.51
N GLN A 70 9.09 -8.03 5.21
CA GLN A 70 8.00 -7.78 6.14
C GLN A 70 7.25 -9.07 6.51
N THR A 71 6.98 -9.93 5.51
CA THR A 71 6.30 -11.23 5.72
C THR A 71 7.09 -12.13 6.66
N VAL A 72 8.43 -12.11 6.55
CA VAL A 72 9.33 -12.84 7.45
C VAL A 72 9.32 -12.23 8.84
N LEU A 73 9.55 -10.92 8.96
CA LEU A 73 9.76 -10.24 10.26
C LEU A 73 8.50 -10.22 11.15
N GLU A 74 7.31 -10.26 10.58
CA GLU A 74 6.06 -10.35 11.34
C GLU A 74 5.86 -11.68 12.08
N GLN A 75 6.63 -12.71 11.74
CA GLN A 75 6.52 -13.99 12.43
C GLN A 75 7.15 -13.94 13.83
N ASN A 76 6.41 -14.48 14.81
CA ASN A 76 6.74 -14.39 16.23
C ASN A 76 7.67 -15.50 16.76
N SER A 77 8.25 -16.31 15.88
CA SER A 77 9.25 -17.32 16.27
C SER A 77 10.23 -17.58 15.14
N ILE A 78 11.47 -17.95 15.49
CA ILE A 78 12.51 -18.29 14.50
C ILE A 78 12.07 -19.40 13.55
N SER A 79 11.33 -20.40 14.06
CA SER A 79 10.80 -21.49 13.23
C SER A 79 9.83 -20.95 12.16
N LYS A 80 8.86 -20.12 12.56
CA LYS A 80 7.91 -19.50 11.64
C LYS A 80 8.58 -18.51 10.67
N ARG A 81 9.60 -17.76 11.13
CA ARG A 81 10.41 -16.89 10.26
C ARG A 81 11.10 -17.70 9.17
N ARG A 82 11.65 -18.86 9.52
CA ARG A 82 12.29 -19.77 8.57
C ARG A 82 11.30 -20.37 7.58
N GLU A 83 10.11 -20.74 8.05
CA GLU A 83 9.01 -21.18 7.20
C GLU A 83 8.60 -20.09 6.21
N ALA A 84 8.32 -18.88 6.72
CA ALA A 84 7.96 -17.72 5.90
C ALA A 84 9.04 -17.39 4.86
N LEU A 85 10.33 -17.48 5.22
CA LEU A 85 11.43 -17.27 4.28
C LEU A 85 11.46 -18.32 3.15
N ASN A 86 10.96 -19.53 3.40
CA ASN A 86 10.89 -20.60 2.41
C ASN A 86 9.63 -20.53 1.54
N THR A 87 8.54 -19.99 2.09
CA THR A 87 7.23 -19.87 1.41
C THR A 87 6.95 -18.47 0.89
N MET A 88 7.90 -17.53 1.04
CA MET A 88 7.71 -16.15 0.64
C MET A 88 7.34 -16.03 -0.85
N PRO A 89 6.45 -15.09 -1.18
CA PRO A 89 5.95 -14.90 -2.54
C PRO A 89 7.09 -14.59 -3.51
N LYS A 90 7.09 -15.24 -4.68
CA LYS A 90 8.10 -15.02 -5.73
C LYS A 90 7.67 -14.00 -6.77
N LYS A 91 6.39 -13.60 -6.76
CA LYS A 91 5.80 -12.62 -7.67
C LYS A 91 5.10 -11.55 -6.85
N LEU A 92 4.97 -10.36 -7.45
CA LEU A 92 4.25 -9.26 -6.81
C LEU A 92 2.78 -9.59 -6.52
N ASP A 93 2.06 -10.21 -7.45
CA ASP A 93 0.65 -10.54 -7.25
C ASP A 93 0.47 -11.43 -6.01
N ASP A 94 1.33 -12.44 -5.83
CA ASP A 94 1.33 -13.30 -4.64
C ASP A 94 1.67 -12.52 -3.36
N ALA A 95 2.59 -11.55 -3.46
CA ALA A 95 2.99 -10.70 -2.33
C ALA A 95 1.89 -9.70 -1.91
N PHE A 96 1.17 -9.15 -2.89
CA PHE A 96 0.00 -8.32 -2.63
C PHE A 96 -1.11 -9.15 -1.99
N GLN A 97 -1.39 -10.35 -2.52
CA GLN A 97 -2.39 -11.25 -1.96
C GLN A 97 -2.05 -11.64 -0.51
N ALA A 98 -0.80 -12.05 -0.24
CA ALA A 98 -0.36 -12.35 1.12
C ALA A 98 -0.52 -11.14 2.06
N THR A 99 -0.31 -9.93 1.56
CA THR A 99 -0.50 -8.69 2.35
C THR A 99 -1.96 -8.40 2.63
N VAL A 100 -2.84 -8.58 1.65
CA VAL A 100 -4.29 -8.50 1.82
C VAL A 100 -4.79 -9.53 2.84
N ASP A 101 -4.31 -10.77 2.78
CA ASP A 101 -4.71 -11.82 3.71
C ASP A 101 -4.24 -11.54 5.13
N ARG A 102 -3.06 -10.93 5.29
CA ARG A 102 -2.62 -10.41 6.60
C ARG A 102 -3.55 -9.34 7.15
N ILE A 103 -4.00 -8.39 6.33
CA ILE A 103 -5.00 -7.39 6.73
C ILE A 103 -6.27 -8.09 7.21
N ARG A 104 -6.74 -9.10 6.47
CA ARG A 104 -7.95 -9.87 6.81
C ARG A 104 -7.85 -10.60 8.15
N GLN A 105 -6.66 -11.10 8.50
CA GLN A 105 -6.40 -11.84 9.74
C GLN A 105 -6.31 -10.97 11.00
N GLN A 106 -6.31 -9.64 10.87
CA GLN A 106 -6.34 -8.74 12.02
C GLN A 106 -7.69 -8.79 12.75
N SER A 107 -7.76 -8.14 13.93
CA SER A 107 -9.03 -7.92 14.63
C SER A 107 -10.06 -7.27 13.68
N LEU A 108 -11.33 -7.65 13.78
CA LEU A 108 -12.41 -7.20 12.89
C LEU A 108 -12.35 -5.70 12.55
N SER A 109 -12.24 -4.83 13.56
CA SER A 109 -12.15 -3.37 13.36
C SER A 109 -10.98 -2.94 12.46
N LYS A 110 -9.80 -3.53 12.65
CA LYS A 110 -8.62 -3.21 11.83
C LYS A 110 -8.72 -3.79 10.43
N SER A 111 -9.20 -5.03 10.32
CA SER A 111 -9.43 -5.71 9.04
C SER A 111 -10.40 -4.92 8.16
N THR A 112 -11.56 -4.53 8.70
CA THR A 112 -12.55 -3.68 8.02
C THR A 112 -11.94 -2.35 7.61
N GLN A 113 -11.25 -1.65 8.52
CA GLN A 113 -10.61 -0.37 8.18
C GLN A 113 -9.56 -0.52 7.07
N GLY A 114 -8.71 -1.53 7.12
CA GLY A 114 -7.66 -1.75 6.12
C GLY A 114 -8.23 -2.03 4.73
N LEU A 115 -9.28 -2.85 4.64
CA LEU A 115 -9.95 -3.15 3.38
C LEU A 115 -10.70 -1.93 2.83
N GLU A 116 -11.39 -1.16 3.68
CA GLU A 116 -12.05 0.08 3.27
C GLU A 116 -11.04 1.12 2.78
N VAL A 117 -9.88 1.25 3.44
CA VAL A 117 -8.79 2.13 2.96
C VAL A 117 -8.33 1.70 1.56
N LEU A 118 -8.13 0.41 1.31
CA LEU A 118 -7.74 -0.09 -0.01
C LEU A 118 -8.83 0.17 -1.06
N LYS A 119 -10.09 -0.05 -0.71
CA LYS A 119 -11.26 0.23 -1.56
C LYS A 119 -11.31 1.70 -1.97
N TRP A 120 -11.24 2.61 -0.99
CA TRP A 120 -11.26 4.06 -1.24
C TRP A 120 -10.12 4.51 -2.13
N ILE A 121 -8.90 4.01 -1.91
CA ILE A 121 -7.74 4.37 -2.75
C ILE A 121 -7.87 3.81 -4.17
N PHE A 122 -8.46 2.62 -4.32
CA PHE A 122 -8.64 1.97 -5.61
C PHE A 122 -9.69 2.67 -6.48
N PHE A 123 -10.85 3.00 -5.91
CA PHE A 123 -11.96 3.62 -6.64
C PHE A 123 -11.87 5.15 -6.75
N ALA A 124 -10.94 5.80 -6.06
CA ALA A 124 -10.82 7.25 -6.11
C ALA A 124 -10.44 7.75 -7.49
N PHE A 125 -11.27 8.65 -8.04
CA PHE A 125 -11.02 9.30 -9.33
C PHE A 125 -9.77 10.21 -9.33
N ARG A 126 -9.42 10.75 -8.16
CA ARG A 126 -8.23 11.57 -7.91
C ARG A 126 -7.53 11.11 -6.64
N GLN A 127 -6.26 11.46 -6.46
CA GLN A 127 -5.55 11.15 -5.22
C GLN A 127 -6.31 11.71 -4.01
N LEU A 128 -6.56 10.85 -3.02
CA LEU A 128 -7.23 11.21 -1.77
C LEU A 128 -6.23 11.79 -0.79
N THR A 129 -6.61 12.82 -0.05
CA THR A 129 -5.84 13.28 1.11
C THR A 129 -6.16 12.43 2.33
N ILE A 130 -5.29 12.42 3.35
CA ILE A 130 -5.58 11.79 4.64
C ILE A 130 -6.88 12.33 5.22
N ALA A 131 -7.07 13.65 5.17
CA ALA A 131 -8.30 14.28 5.62
C ALA A 131 -9.50 13.75 4.83
N GLY A 132 -9.45 13.78 3.49
CA GLY A 132 -10.54 13.28 2.65
C GLY A 132 -10.89 11.82 2.92
N LEU A 133 -9.89 10.96 3.10
CA LEU A 133 -10.10 9.55 3.43
C LEU A 133 -10.74 9.38 4.82
N ARG A 134 -10.33 10.14 5.84
CA ARG A 134 -10.96 10.08 7.16
C ARG A 134 -12.42 10.45 7.10
N HIS A 135 -12.77 11.47 6.30
CA HIS A 135 -14.16 11.86 6.10
C HIS A 135 -14.93 10.75 5.37
N ALA A 136 -14.38 10.22 4.29
CA ALA A 136 -14.97 9.13 3.52
C ALA A 136 -15.27 7.89 4.38
N LEU A 137 -14.36 7.53 5.28
CA LEU A 137 -14.53 6.40 6.21
C LEU A 137 -15.52 6.68 7.36
N ALA A 138 -15.87 7.94 7.62
CA ALA A 138 -16.81 8.32 8.68
C ALA A 138 -18.25 8.48 8.20
N VAL A 139 -18.45 8.57 6.88
CA VAL A 139 -19.79 8.58 6.26
C VAL A 139 -20.36 7.18 6.34
N ASN A 140 -21.53 7.05 6.98
CA ASN A 140 -22.26 5.80 7.06
C ASN A 140 -23.30 5.76 5.95
N GLU A 141 -23.29 4.73 5.13
CA GLU A 141 -24.21 4.55 3.98
C GLU A 141 -25.70 4.54 4.36
N TYR A 142 -25.99 4.32 5.65
CA TYR A 142 -27.35 4.22 6.18
C TYR A 142 -27.85 5.49 6.89
N ASP A 143 -27.03 6.53 6.99
CA ASP A 143 -27.38 7.76 7.72
C ASP A 143 -27.48 8.97 6.78
N THR A 144 -28.48 8.93 5.91
CA THR A 144 -28.87 10.05 5.01
C THR A 144 -29.58 11.19 5.75
N SER A 145 -29.66 11.13 7.08
CA SER A 145 -30.48 12.05 7.88
C SER A 145 -29.73 13.25 8.45
N THR A 146 -28.40 13.26 8.34
CA THR A 146 -27.57 14.32 8.90
C THR A 146 -26.50 14.76 7.90
N ASP A 147 -26.69 15.94 7.31
CA ASP A 147 -25.66 16.68 6.54
C ASP A 147 -24.41 17.04 7.36
N SER A 148 -24.33 16.59 8.62
CA SER A 148 -23.23 16.85 9.54
C SER A 148 -22.36 15.61 9.72
N LEU A 149 -21.12 15.69 9.26
CA LEU A 149 -20.05 14.77 9.59
C LEU A 149 -19.90 14.63 11.12
N ASP A 150 -20.13 13.42 11.66
CA ASP A 150 -19.86 13.14 13.07
C ASP A 150 -18.35 13.00 13.30
N LEU A 151 -17.74 14.03 13.88
CA LEU A 151 -16.31 14.06 14.19
C LEU A 151 -15.86 12.91 15.11
N ASN A 152 -16.77 12.32 15.90
CA ASN A 152 -16.44 11.19 16.77
C ASN A 152 -16.29 9.86 16.00
N LYS A 153 -16.81 9.80 14.77
CA LYS A 153 -16.65 8.63 13.87
C LYS A 153 -15.38 8.70 13.03
N LEU A 154 -14.64 9.82 13.07
CA LEU A 154 -13.41 9.97 12.31
C LEU A 154 -12.33 8.99 12.82
N PRO A 155 -11.79 8.11 11.95
CA PRO A 155 -10.69 7.26 12.35
C PRO A 155 -9.45 8.09 12.71
N PHE A 156 -8.62 7.58 13.62
CA PHE A 156 -7.36 8.22 13.97
C PHE A 156 -6.40 8.15 12.77
N GLU A 157 -5.68 9.23 12.51
CA GLU A 157 -4.73 9.29 11.40
C GLU A 157 -3.65 8.18 11.48
N LYS A 158 -3.14 7.92 12.69
CA LYS A 158 -2.18 6.84 12.93
C LYS A 158 -2.76 5.45 12.65
N SER A 159 -4.03 5.21 12.96
CA SER A 159 -4.63 3.89 12.72
C SER A 159 -4.70 3.59 11.23
N LEU A 160 -4.92 4.63 10.42
CA LEU A 160 -4.88 4.51 8.98
C LEU A 160 -3.48 4.16 8.48
N THR A 161 -2.41 4.77 9.00
CA THR A 161 -1.02 4.50 8.56
C THR A 161 -0.53 3.12 8.95
N ASP A 162 -0.87 2.67 10.15
CA ASP A 162 -0.35 1.43 10.71
C ASP A 162 -0.98 0.19 10.07
N CYS A 163 -2.21 0.30 9.54
CA CYS A 163 -2.93 -0.81 8.93
C CYS A 163 -2.47 -1.15 7.48
N ARG A 164 -1.56 -0.36 6.91
CA ARG A 164 -1.29 -0.38 5.45
C ARG A 164 -0.28 -1.42 4.99
N HIS A 165 0.47 -2.06 5.89
CA HIS A 165 1.40 -3.16 5.60
C HIS A 165 2.25 -2.99 4.32
N GLY A 166 2.65 -1.76 3.98
CA GLY A 166 3.46 -1.46 2.79
C GLY A 166 2.70 -1.40 1.46
N LEU A 167 1.36 -1.51 1.43
CA LEU A 167 0.57 -1.37 0.19
C LEU A 167 0.31 0.09 -0.21
N VAL A 168 0.35 1.00 0.75
CA VAL A 168 -0.06 2.39 0.56
C VAL A 168 1.00 3.32 1.13
N VAL A 169 1.29 4.39 0.41
CA VAL A 169 2.24 5.43 0.79
C VAL A 169 1.49 6.72 1.05
N VAL A 170 1.89 7.40 2.12
CA VAL A 170 1.45 8.76 2.43
C VAL A 170 2.55 9.71 2.01
N ASP A 171 2.22 10.63 1.11
CA ASP A 171 3.08 11.73 0.73
C ASP A 171 2.99 12.83 1.79
N GLN A 172 4.13 13.16 2.43
CA GLN A 172 4.15 14.09 3.55
C GLN A 172 3.95 15.55 3.14
N GLU A 173 4.34 15.92 1.92
CA GLU A 173 4.24 17.30 1.44
C GLU A 173 2.79 17.63 1.08
N THR A 174 2.12 16.70 0.41
CA THR A 174 0.74 16.88 -0.08
C THR A 174 -0.32 16.27 0.83
N SER A 175 0.10 15.52 1.86
CA SER A 175 -0.79 14.69 2.70
C SER A 175 -1.69 13.78 1.86
N SER A 176 -1.23 13.38 0.68
CA SER A 176 -1.95 12.54 -0.26
C SER A 176 -1.62 11.07 -0.04
N ILE A 177 -2.60 10.22 -0.30
CA ILE A 177 -2.53 8.79 -0.12
C ILE A 177 -2.58 8.15 -1.50
N ARG A 178 -1.59 7.29 -1.77
CA ARG A 178 -1.48 6.60 -3.06
C ARG A 178 -1.05 5.15 -2.89
N PRO A 179 -1.36 4.27 -3.85
CA PRO A 179 -0.75 2.95 -3.92
C PRO A 179 0.77 3.04 -3.91
N VAL A 180 1.42 2.06 -3.29
CA VAL A 180 2.89 1.99 -3.21
C VAL A 180 3.53 1.93 -4.61
N HIS A 181 2.86 1.29 -5.56
CA HIS A 181 3.33 1.11 -6.94
C HIS A 181 2.16 0.91 -7.90
N LYS A 182 2.39 1.18 -9.19
CA LYS A 182 1.36 1.00 -10.23
C LYS A 182 0.89 -0.46 -10.32
N SER A 183 1.79 -1.43 -10.16
CA SER A 183 1.44 -2.86 -10.15
C SER A 183 0.40 -3.26 -9.09
N LEU A 184 0.31 -2.51 -7.98
CA LEU A 184 -0.75 -2.76 -6.99
C LEU A 184 -2.13 -2.38 -7.56
N GLN A 185 -2.23 -1.30 -8.35
CA GLN A 185 -3.49 -0.97 -9.03
C GLN A 185 -3.89 -2.08 -9.99
N ASP A 186 -2.93 -2.60 -10.76
CA ASP A 186 -3.20 -3.66 -11.74
C ASP A 186 -3.64 -4.96 -11.04
N PHE A 187 -3.05 -5.29 -9.89
CA PHE A 187 -3.49 -6.39 -9.02
C PHE A 187 -4.93 -6.18 -8.51
N LEU A 188 -5.23 -5.00 -7.95
CA LEU A 188 -6.55 -4.67 -7.43
C LEU A 188 -7.63 -4.70 -8.52
N THR A 189 -7.30 -4.28 -9.75
CA THR A 189 -8.22 -4.37 -10.90
C THR A 189 -8.59 -5.82 -11.19
N LYS A 190 -7.62 -6.74 -11.25
CA LYS A 190 -7.89 -8.18 -11.47
C LYS A 190 -8.75 -8.79 -10.35
N GLU A 191 -8.46 -8.43 -9.11
CA GLU A 191 -9.22 -8.92 -7.95
C GLU A 191 -10.64 -8.35 -7.88
N HIS A 192 -10.86 -7.14 -8.38
CA HIS A 192 -12.18 -6.54 -8.56
C HIS A 192 -12.97 -7.22 -9.69
N GLU A 193 -12.35 -7.44 -10.87
CA GLU A 193 -12.98 -8.15 -11.99
C GLU A 193 -13.41 -9.59 -11.63
N THR A 194 -12.79 -10.17 -10.62
CA THR A 194 -13.11 -11.52 -10.12
C THR A 194 -13.99 -11.52 -8.87
N ASP A 195 -14.49 -10.37 -8.43
CA ASP A 195 -15.34 -10.16 -7.23
C ASP A 195 -14.76 -10.74 -5.92
N LYS A 196 -13.43 -10.88 -5.82
CA LYS A 196 -12.78 -11.50 -4.66
C LYS A 196 -12.47 -10.54 -3.53
N LEU A 197 -12.30 -9.25 -3.83
CA LEU A 197 -11.79 -8.26 -2.88
C LEU A 197 -12.80 -7.17 -2.52
N PHE A 198 -13.56 -6.66 -3.49
CA PHE A 198 -14.51 -5.55 -3.31
C PHE A 198 -15.88 -5.92 -3.84
N ILE A 199 -16.62 -6.75 -3.10
CA ILE A 199 -18.01 -7.04 -3.41
C ILE A 199 -18.81 -5.71 -3.29
N ASN A 200 -19.53 -5.31 -4.34
CA ASN A 200 -20.33 -4.06 -4.41
C ASN A 200 -19.57 -2.73 -4.40
N GLY A 201 -18.24 -2.71 -4.58
CA GLY A 201 -17.42 -1.50 -4.41
C GLY A 201 -17.74 -0.29 -5.31
N HIS A 202 -18.42 -0.50 -6.44
CA HIS A 202 -18.82 0.56 -7.36
C HIS A 202 -20.03 1.39 -6.91
N CYS A 203 -21.00 0.81 -6.17
CA CYS A 203 -22.23 1.50 -5.80
C CYS A 203 -22.06 2.42 -4.59
N GLU A 204 -21.19 2.03 -3.65
CA GLU A 204 -20.99 2.68 -2.35
C GLU A 204 -20.10 3.93 -2.46
N ASN A 205 -19.10 3.91 -3.34
CA ASN A 205 -18.14 5.01 -3.48
C ASN A 205 -18.67 6.17 -4.34
N PHE A 206 -19.56 5.93 -5.30
CA PHE A 206 -19.99 6.97 -6.25
C PHE A 206 -20.85 8.06 -5.59
N SER A 207 -21.75 7.69 -4.66
CA SER A 207 -22.57 8.67 -3.91
C SER A 207 -21.73 9.47 -2.92
N CYS A 208 -20.85 8.80 -2.17
CA CYS A 208 -20.03 9.49 -1.17
C CYS A 208 -18.92 10.34 -1.80
N LEU A 209 -18.38 9.96 -2.97
CA LEU A 209 -17.45 10.80 -3.70
C LEU A 209 -18.12 12.09 -4.16
N SER A 210 -19.32 12.06 -4.77
CA SER A 210 -20.01 13.31 -5.18
C SER A 210 -20.18 14.28 -4.01
N ASP A 211 -20.57 13.77 -2.84
CA ASP A 211 -20.81 14.59 -1.64
C ASP A 211 -19.51 15.18 -1.06
N LEU A 212 -18.41 14.40 -1.10
CA LEU A 212 -17.06 14.86 -0.73
C LEU A 212 -16.50 15.91 -1.71
N PHE A 213 -16.83 15.80 -3.00
CA PHE A 213 -16.46 16.80 -3.99
C PHE A 213 -17.23 18.12 -3.77
N GLU A 214 -18.52 18.07 -3.42
CA GLU A 214 -19.31 19.27 -3.12
C GLU A 214 -18.86 19.96 -1.82
N THR A 215 -18.57 19.22 -0.76
CA THR A 215 -18.09 19.80 0.51
C THR A 215 -16.67 20.39 0.43
N GLN A 216 -15.79 19.84 -0.42
CA GLN A 216 -14.47 20.43 -0.69
C GLN A 216 -14.55 21.75 -1.48
N LEU A 217 -15.57 21.93 -2.34
CA LEU A 217 -15.78 23.17 -3.09
C LEU A 217 -16.37 24.28 -2.21
N GLN A 218 -17.21 23.94 -1.22
CA GLN A 218 -17.78 24.94 -0.29
C GLN A 218 -16.76 25.45 0.74
N ASN A 219 -15.78 24.63 1.15
CA ASN A 219 -14.78 25.02 2.15
C ASN A 219 -13.56 25.79 1.59
N ASN A 220 -13.33 25.78 0.27
CA ASN A 220 -12.29 26.57 -0.39
C ASN A 220 -12.78 27.94 -0.90
N GLY A 221 -14.02 28.33 -0.56
CA GLY A 221 -14.66 29.58 -0.97
C GLY A 221 -14.87 30.60 0.14
N ARG A 222 -14.15 30.52 1.27
CA ARG A 222 -14.21 31.49 2.36
C ARG A 222 -12.83 31.89 2.86
#